data_AF-A0A977N5H2-F1
#
_entry.id   AF-A0A977N5H2-F1
#
_cell.length_a   1.000
_cell.length_b   1.000
_cell.length_c   1.000
_cell.angle_alpha   90.00
_cell.angle_beta   90.00
_cell.angle_gamma   90.00
#
_symmetry.space_group_name_H-M   'P 1'
#
loop_
_entity.id
_entity.type
_entity.pdbx_description
1 polymer ?
#
loop_
_entity_poly.entity_id
_entity_poly.type
_entity_poly.pdbx_seq_one_letter_code
_entity_poly.pdbx_strand_id
1 'polypeptide(L)' 'VDAKLNTISSCNYDGTGRRVVLYSTDVLRHPFSITTFEDYVYWTDWDKAGVFRANKFNGKDIVAVTSTHT' A
#
# COMPACT_ATOMS: atom_id res chain seq x y z
N VAL A 1 7.28 0.94 1.92
CA VAL A 1 6.11 0.98 2.84
C VAL A 1 6.64 1.05 4.26
N ASP A 2 5.96 1.75 5.15
CA ASP A 2 6.40 1.97 6.53
C ASP A 2 5.25 1.65 7.49
N ALA A 3 5.43 0.60 8.30
CA ALA A 3 4.44 0.14 9.27
C ALA A 3 4.33 1.05 10.49
N LYS A 4 5.42 1.72 10.90
CA LYS A 4 5.38 2.60 12.07
C LYS A 4 4.66 3.91 11.75
N LEU A 5 4.86 4.42 10.53
CA LEU A 5 4.26 5.65 10.05
C LEU A 5 2.91 5.45 9.37
N ASN A 6 2.51 4.20 9.10
CA ASN A 6 1.30 3.85 8.35
C ASN A 6 1.26 4.51 6.95
N THR A 7 2.39 4.47 6.22
CA THR A 7 2.51 5.12 4.90
C THR A 7 3.05 4.20 3.80
N ILE A 8 2.54 4.40 2.59
CA ILE A 8 3.21 4.01 1.34
C ILE A 8 3.72 5.30 0.70
N SER A 9 5.02 5.34 0.40
CA SER A 9 5.68 6.46 -0.26
C SER A 9 6.38 6.00 -1.53
N SER A 10 6.59 6.92 -2.48
CA SER A 10 7.33 6.71 -3.72
C SER A 10 8.36 7.83 -3.87
N CYS A 11 9.48 7.55 -4.54
CA CYS A 11 10.48 8.54 -4.95
C CYS A 11 11.10 8.15 -6.29
N ASN A 12 11.83 9.07 -6.91
CA ASN A 12 12.68 8.79 -8.06
C ASN A 12 13.91 7.97 -7.64
N TYR A 13 14.58 7.34 -8.61
CA TYR A 13 15.78 6.53 -8.34
C TYR A 13 16.97 7.35 -7.81
N ASP A 14 17.01 8.65 -8.10
CA ASP A 14 18.00 9.60 -7.56
C ASP A 14 17.62 10.12 -6.15
N GLY A 15 16.53 9.63 -5.57
CA GLY A 15 16.01 10.05 -4.27
C GLY A 15 15.17 11.32 -4.29
N THR A 16 15.05 12.01 -5.43
CA THR A 16 14.20 13.20 -5.56
C THR A 16 12.72 12.82 -5.71
N GLY A 17 11.83 13.82 -5.68
CA GLY A 17 10.41 13.59 -5.96
C GLY A 17 9.70 12.67 -4.95
N ARG A 18 10.22 12.59 -3.71
CA ARG A 18 9.58 11.79 -2.66
C ARG A 18 8.17 12.34 -2.38
N ARG A 19 7.18 11.45 -2.43
CA ARG A 19 5.79 11.75 -2.08
C ARG A 19 5.14 10.60 -1.31
N VAL A 20 4.19 10.94 -0.46
CA VAL A 20 3.30 9.96 0.19
C VAL A 20 2.20 9.62 -0.82
N VAL A 21 2.09 8.34 -1.17
CA VAL A 21 1.05 7.82 -2.05
C VAL A 21 -0.21 7.50 -1.25
N LEU A 22 -0.05 6.83 -0.10
CA LEU A 22 -1.14 6.46 0.79
C LEU A 22 -0.73 6.66 2.24
N TYR A 23 -1.62 7.24 3.03
CA TYR A 23 -1.57 7.25 4.49
C TYR A 23 -2.90 6.72 5.01
N SER A 24 -2.87 5.70 5.86
CA SER A 24 -4.07 5.19 6.53
C SER A 24 -3.72 4.34 7.73
N THR A 25 -4.23 4.72 8.89
CA THR A 25 -4.09 3.95 10.15
C THR A 25 -5.01 2.74 10.22
N ASP A 26 -5.89 2.54 9.23
CA ASP A 26 -6.79 1.38 9.18
C ASP A 26 -6.28 0.28 8.23
N VAL A 27 -5.83 0.64 7.02
CA VAL A 27 -5.41 -0.35 6.01
C VAL A 27 -3.90 -0.57 5.91
N LEU A 28 -3.09 0.21 6.64
CA LEU A 28 -1.64 0.07 6.75
C LEU A 28 -1.19 -0.11 8.20
N ARG A 29 -1.92 -0.90 8.99
CA ARG A 29 -1.58 -1.14 10.40
C ARG A 29 -0.31 -1.95 10.58
N HIS A 30 -0.16 -3.00 9.78
CA HIS A 30 1.03 -3.86 9.84
C HIS A 30 1.42 -4.38 8.46
N PRO A 31 1.72 -3.47 7.51
CA PRO A 31 2.09 -3.84 6.16
C PRO A 31 3.47 -4.51 6.17
N PHE A 32 3.66 -5.51 5.30
CA PHE A 32 4.92 -6.25 5.23
C PHE A 32 5.55 -6.18 3.83
N SER A 33 4.95 -6.85 2.85
CA SER A 33 5.47 -6.90 1.48
C SER A 33 4.71 -5.96 0.56
N ILE A 34 5.36 -5.52 -0.52
CA ILE A 34 4.78 -4.59 -1.50
C ILE A 34 5.27 -4.93 -2.92
N THR A 35 4.38 -4.83 -3.90
CA THR A 35 4.70 -4.95 -5.32
C THR A 35 3.86 -3.98 -6.15
N THR A 36 4.19 -3.81 -7.43
CA THR A 36 3.51 -2.89 -8.36
C THR A 36 3.20 -3.59 -9.66
N PHE A 37 2.00 -3.35 -10.21
CA PHE A 37 1.62 -3.79 -11.54
C PHE A 37 0.64 -2.77 -12.13
N GLU A 38 0.88 -2.36 -13.38
CA GLU A 38 0.11 -1.31 -14.06
C GLU A 38 -0.06 -0.07 -13.17
N ASP A 39 -1.30 0.41 -12.99
CA ASP A 39 -1.62 1.61 -12.21
C ASP A 39 -1.73 1.37 -10.71
N TYR A 40 -1.52 0.13 -10.25
CA TYR A 40 -1.78 -0.27 -8.87
C TYR A 40 -0.51 -0.66 -8.12
N VAL A 41 -0.54 -0.35 -6.83
CA VAL A 41 0.37 -0.88 -5.81
C VAL A 41 -0.38 -1.90 -4.98
N TYR A 42 0.27 -3.01 -4.67
CA TYR A 42 -0.28 -4.12 -3.91
C TYR A 42 0.56 -4.31 -2.65
N TRP A 43 -0.07 -4.50 -1.50
CA TRP A 43 0.65 -4.80 -0.26
C TRP A 43 -0.03 -5.90 0.53
N THR A 44 0.75 -6.61 1.33
CA THR A 44 0.23 -7.52 2.36
C THR A 44 0.14 -6.80 3.70
N ASP A 45 -0.91 -7.06 4.46
CA ASP A 45 -1.07 -6.58 5.84
C ASP A 45 -1.36 -7.75 6.79
N TRP A 46 -0.61 -7.84 7.88
CA TRP A 46 -0.73 -8.94 8.86
C TRP A 46 -1.90 -8.76 9.83
N ASP A 47 -2.28 -7.52 10.17
CA ASP A 47 -3.41 -7.24 11.07
C ASP A 47 -4.73 -7.60 10.38
N LYS A 48 -4.84 -7.26 9.09
CA LYS A 48 -6.02 -7.58 8.29
C LYS A 48 -5.95 -8.95 7.61
N ALA A 49 -4.82 -9.66 7.75
CA ALA A 49 -4.56 -10.97 7.15
C ALA A 49 -4.93 -11.05 5.66
N GLY A 50 -4.45 -10.10 4.84
CA GLY A 50 -4.88 -10.01 3.44
C GLY A 50 -3.94 -9.22 2.54
N VAL A 51 -4.23 -9.30 1.23
CA VAL A 51 -3.61 -8.50 0.18
C VAL A 51 -4.57 -7.37 -0.18
N PHE A 52 -4.05 -6.16 -0.29
CA PHE A 52 -4.80 -4.97 -0.69
C PHE A 52 -4.14 -4.33 -1.90
N ARG A 53 -4.92 -3.57 -2.67
CA ARG A 53 -4.40 -2.72 -3.74
C ARG A 53 -4.94 -1.30 -3.63
N ALA A 54 -4.20 -0.34 -4.18
CA ALA A 54 -4.62 1.04 -4.39
C ALA A 54 -3.93 1.62 -5.63
N ASN A 55 -4.48 2.67 -6.22
CA ASN A 55 -3.83 3.35 -7.35
C ASN A 55 -2.50 4.00 -6.89
N LYS A 56 -1.40 3.68 -7.57
CA LYS A 56 -0.04 4.08 -7.16
C LYS A 56 0.26 5.58 -7.32
N PHE A 57 -0.59 6.32 -8.03
CA PHE A 57 -0.40 7.74 -8.29
C PHE A 57 -1.16 8.65 -7.33
N ASN A 58 -2.34 8.22 -6.86
CA ASN A 58 -3.22 9.05 -6.04
C ASN A 58 -3.70 8.38 -4.73
N GLY A 59 -3.35 7.11 -4.49
CA GLY A 59 -3.71 6.37 -3.28
C GLY A 59 -5.19 6.00 -3.16
N LYS A 60 -5.99 6.21 -4.20
CA LYS A 60 -7.43 5.89 -4.22
C LYS A 60 -7.69 4.44 -4.59
N ASP A 61 -8.97 4.06 -4.58
CA ASP A 61 -9.46 2.73 -4.99
C ASP A 61 -8.84 1.59 -4.19
N ILE A 62 -8.82 1.78 -2.86
CA ILE A 62 -8.35 0.77 -1.92
C ILE A 62 -9.33 -0.41 -1.95
N VAL A 63 -8.84 -1.58 -2.32
CA VAL A 63 -9.64 -2.81 -2.44
C VAL A 63 -8.88 -4.00 -1.86
N ALA A 64 -9.55 -4.82 -1.06
CA ALA A 64 -9.04 -6.12 -0.64
C ALA A 64 -9.05 -7.09 -1.85
N VAL A 65 -7.89 -7.66 -2.16
CA VAL A 65 -7.68 -8.58 -3.28
C VAL A 65 -7.85 -10.05 -2.85
N THR A 66 -7.63 -10.34 -1.56
CA THR A 66 -7.85 -11.68 -1.00
C THR A 66 -9.34 -12.04 -1.06
N SER A 67 -9.64 -13.28 -1.46
CA SER A 67 -10.97 -13.86 -1.36
C SER A 67 -11.33 -14.05 0.12
N THR A 68 -12.30 -13.31 0.64
CA THR A 68 -12.93 -13.71 1.91
C THR A 68 -13.70 -15.01 1.65
N HIS A 69 -13.09 -16.15 1.93
CA HIS A 69 -13.84 -17.39 2.12
C HIS A 69 -14.62 -17.21 3.43
N THR A 70 -15.92 -16.97 3.28
CA THR A 70 -16.90 -16.95 4.37
C THR A 70 -16.93 -18.28 5.12
#